data_AF-A0A662DTM5-F1
#
_entry.id   AF-A0A662DTM5-F1
#
_cell.length_a   1.000
_cell.length_b   1.000
_cell.length_c   1.000
_cell.angle_alpha   90.00
_cell.angle_beta   90.00
_cell.angle_gamma   90.00
#
_symmetry.space_group_name_H-M   'P 1'
#
loop_
_entity.id
_entity.type
_entity.pdbx_description
1 polymer ?
#
loop_
_entity_poly.entity_id
_entity_poly.type
_entity_poly.pdbx_seq_one_letter_code
_entity_poly.pdbx_strand_id
1 'polypeptide(L)'
;MGAYAPAPVGYAAGDLLDTFVKPIIDHMAAAGTPYVGVLYAGLMLTSDGPRLIEYNVRFGDPETQAVLPLLETDIAELALACTRGAVLEIPLVVRPQAALTIVAAAEGYPVRPVVGAVISDSGEASDAADTRAVRFDAAVDDDGNVAGGRVLAITGVGSSLSEARDIAYERMAKIRFQGMQMRRDIGWRALGAQLASYAAAGVDIDEGSRAVAEMKASVEATHDNGVLKGVGSFGGVFSAKAITELDDPVLVASTDGVGTKVELAARLGMVRGVGTDIVNHCIDDVLVQSARPLFFLDYIAASVLDADLVAEVVSGMADACRAAGCALLGGETAEMPGVYQPGSFDIAGTLIGVAERAQLLPRPNVASGDVLIGVASSGPHTNGYTMLRNIFNWIPMDATPDGFDRPLGETLLEPHRSYLDVLDAALGSGSVKALAHITGGGLPENLPRVLPPDVDADITLGSWPVPPLFQLVRELTPLMSNEELYRTLNMGIGMVVICAADDLESVTTTIDEPTWVIGRLVEGSGQVRLQ
;
A
#
# COMPACT_ATOMS: atom_id res chain seq x y z
N MET A 1 -33.98 -17.40 3.41
CA MET A 1 -34.25 -17.50 4.85
C MET A 1 -32.99 -17.12 5.58
N GLY A 2 -33.11 -16.15 6.47
CA GLY A 2 -32.02 -15.57 7.23
C GLY A 2 -32.38 -14.14 7.63
N ALA A 3 -31.78 -13.66 8.70
CA ALA A 3 -32.00 -12.34 9.25
C ALA A 3 -30.66 -11.78 9.74
N TYR A 4 -30.57 -10.48 9.95
CA TYR A 4 -29.40 -9.85 10.53
C TYR A 4 -29.82 -8.58 11.27
N ALA A 5 -29.06 -8.22 12.28
CA ALA A 5 -29.28 -7.05 13.12
C ALA A 5 -27.93 -6.42 13.49
N PRO A 6 -27.82 -5.08 13.53
CA PRO A 6 -28.82 -4.11 13.06
C PRO A 6 -28.95 -4.14 11.52
N ALA A 7 -30.12 -3.76 11.00
CA ALA A 7 -30.30 -3.57 9.57
C ALA A 7 -29.85 -2.16 9.16
N PRO A 8 -28.90 -1.99 8.21
CA PRO A 8 -28.46 -0.68 7.74
C PRO A 8 -29.49 -0.13 6.75
N VAL A 9 -30.54 0.46 7.29
CA VAL A 9 -31.62 1.09 6.55
C VAL A 9 -31.56 2.60 6.78
N GLY A 10 -31.95 3.39 5.78
CA GLY A 10 -31.97 4.86 5.87
C GLY A 10 -33.07 5.45 6.75
N TYR A 11 -33.51 4.74 7.79
CA TYR A 11 -34.58 5.13 8.69
C TYR A 11 -34.16 4.92 10.14
N ALA A 12 -34.46 5.87 11.01
CA ALA A 12 -34.29 5.67 12.45
C ALA A 12 -35.36 4.71 12.98
N ALA A 13 -34.98 3.83 13.90
CA ALA A 13 -35.91 2.87 14.50
C ALA A 13 -37.09 3.56 15.22
N GLY A 14 -36.83 4.72 15.87
CA GLY A 14 -37.86 5.53 16.52
C GLY A 14 -38.95 5.99 15.55
N ASP A 15 -38.56 6.53 14.39
CA ASP A 15 -39.49 7.00 13.38
C ASP A 15 -40.39 5.87 12.84
N LEU A 16 -39.81 4.68 12.66
CA LEU A 16 -40.55 3.48 12.24
C LEU A 16 -41.54 3.04 13.33
N LEU A 17 -41.15 3.08 14.61
CA LEU A 17 -42.03 2.74 15.73
C LEU A 17 -43.18 3.76 15.87
N ASP A 18 -42.89 5.06 15.75
CA ASP A 18 -43.90 6.11 15.83
C ASP A 18 -44.90 6.04 14.67
N THR A 19 -44.44 5.64 13.48
CA THR A 19 -45.28 5.51 12.30
C THR A 19 -46.12 4.24 12.33
N PHE A 20 -45.51 3.09 12.64
CA PHE A 20 -46.13 1.78 12.43
C PHE A 20 -46.54 1.06 13.70
N VAL A 21 -46.04 1.41 14.89
CA VAL A 21 -46.35 0.64 16.12
C VAL A 21 -47.17 1.47 17.10
N LYS A 22 -46.74 2.70 17.38
CA LYS A 22 -47.38 3.61 18.33
C LYS A 22 -48.89 3.82 18.08
N PRO A 23 -49.37 4.07 16.83
CA PRO A 23 -50.80 4.34 16.61
C PRO A 23 -51.71 3.18 17.00
N ILE A 24 -51.24 1.94 16.81
CA ILE A 24 -51.99 0.73 17.16
C ILE A 24 -52.03 0.54 18.68
N ILE A 25 -50.90 0.74 19.37
CA ILE A 25 -50.84 0.62 20.83
C ILE A 25 -51.71 1.70 21.48
N ASP A 26 -51.63 2.95 21.01
CA ASP A 26 -52.42 4.07 21.52
C ASP A 26 -53.93 3.83 21.31
N HIS A 27 -54.32 3.26 20.16
CA HIS A 27 -55.72 2.89 19.89
C HIS A 27 -56.21 1.80 20.84
N MET A 28 -55.43 0.74 21.04
CA MET A 28 -55.76 -0.37 21.96
C MET A 28 -55.93 0.13 23.40
N ALA A 29 -55.07 1.05 23.84
CA ALA A 29 -55.19 1.69 25.15
C ALA A 29 -56.47 2.53 25.26
N ALA A 30 -56.76 3.37 24.25
CA ALA A 30 -57.98 4.18 24.21
C ALA A 30 -59.27 3.36 24.18
N ALA A 31 -59.23 2.16 23.57
CA ALA A 31 -60.33 1.20 23.54
C ALA A 31 -60.52 0.44 24.88
N GLY A 32 -59.69 0.67 25.89
CA GLY A 32 -59.75 0.01 27.19
C GLY A 32 -59.12 -1.40 27.22
N THR A 33 -58.34 -1.75 26.20
CA THR A 33 -57.66 -3.05 26.06
C THR A 33 -56.16 -2.84 25.82
N PRO A 34 -55.39 -2.29 26.77
CA PRO A 34 -53.98 -1.99 26.57
C PRO A 34 -53.19 -3.27 26.24
N TYR A 35 -52.36 -3.19 25.20
CA TYR A 35 -51.52 -4.32 24.79
C TYR A 35 -50.25 -4.40 25.63
N VAL A 36 -49.98 -5.57 26.20
CA VAL A 36 -48.74 -5.87 26.93
C VAL A 36 -48.19 -7.19 26.41
N GLY A 37 -47.01 -7.13 25.77
CA GLY A 37 -46.40 -8.29 25.14
C GLY A 37 -45.45 -7.90 24.00
N VAL A 38 -45.17 -8.86 23.12
CA VAL A 38 -44.26 -8.69 21.99
C VAL A 38 -45.07 -8.36 20.74
N LEU A 39 -44.99 -7.11 20.30
CA LEU A 39 -45.57 -6.68 19.03
C LEU A 39 -44.45 -6.46 18.00
N TYR A 40 -44.46 -7.28 16.97
CA TYR A 40 -43.55 -7.21 15.83
C TYR A 40 -44.30 -6.65 14.62
N ALA A 41 -43.76 -5.63 13.97
CA ALA A 41 -44.26 -5.10 12.71
C ALA A 41 -43.36 -5.56 11.56
N GLY A 42 -43.89 -6.39 10.66
CA GLY A 42 -43.21 -6.78 9.43
C GLY A 42 -43.30 -5.65 8.42
N LEU A 43 -42.15 -5.06 8.06
CA LEU A 43 -42.07 -3.95 7.11
C LEU A 43 -41.40 -4.38 5.80
N MET A 44 -41.96 -3.95 4.67
CA MET A 44 -41.32 -4.00 3.35
C MET A 44 -40.79 -2.63 2.99
N LEU A 45 -39.50 -2.52 2.67
CA LEU A 45 -38.95 -1.30 2.08
C LEU A 45 -39.26 -1.27 0.59
N THR A 46 -39.98 -0.25 0.15
CA THR A 46 -40.35 -0.01 -1.26
C THR A 46 -39.73 1.30 -1.75
N SER A 47 -39.82 1.58 -3.05
CA SER A 47 -39.40 2.87 -3.63
C SER A 47 -40.13 4.07 -3.00
N ASP A 48 -41.36 3.85 -2.52
CA ASP A 48 -42.23 4.89 -1.97
C ASP A 48 -42.16 4.92 -0.44
N GLY A 49 -41.12 4.32 0.15
CA GLY A 49 -40.90 4.22 1.59
C GLY A 49 -41.32 2.88 2.21
N PRO A 50 -41.21 2.75 3.54
CA PRO A 50 -41.62 1.54 4.27
C PRO A 50 -43.13 1.32 4.14
N ARG A 51 -43.52 0.06 4.02
CA ARG A 51 -44.92 -0.40 3.99
C ARG A 51 -45.08 -1.50 5.02
N LEU A 52 -46.11 -1.38 5.86
CA LEU A 52 -46.50 -2.44 6.77
C LEU A 52 -47.07 -3.62 5.98
N ILE A 53 -46.50 -4.80 6.20
CA ILE A 53 -47.00 -6.07 5.67
C ILE A 53 -47.99 -6.67 6.67
N GLU A 54 -47.56 -6.80 7.93
CA GLU A 54 -48.31 -7.50 8.98
C GLU A 54 -47.84 -7.10 10.39
N TYR A 55 -48.69 -7.36 11.37
CA TYR A 55 -48.30 -7.42 12.78
C TYR A 55 -48.31 -8.86 13.27
N ASN A 56 -47.29 -9.24 14.03
CA ASN A 56 -47.27 -10.49 14.79
C ASN A 56 -47.21 -10.17 16.28
N VAL A 57 -48.04 -10.87 17.06
CA VAL A 57 -48.02 -10.82 18.54
C VAL A 57 -47.20 -11.97 19.12
N ARG A 58 -46.01 -12.19 18.55
CA ARG A 58 -45.06 -13.25 18.90
C ARG A 58 -43.67 -12.89 18.41
N PHE A 59 -42.67 -13.61 18.90
CA PHE A 59 -41.33 -13.63 18.31
C PHE A 59 -41.37 -14.23 16.89
N GLY A 60 -40.71 -13.54 15.95
CA GLY A 60 -40.53 -13.97 14.56
C GLY A 60 -39.35 -14.92 14.40
N ASP A 61 -39.43 -15.86 13.46
CA ASP A 61 -38.32 -16.73 13.06
C ASP A 61 -38.06 -16.47 11.57
N PRO A 62 -36.83 -16.03 11.17
CA PRO A 62 -35.59 -16.05 11.95
C PRO A 62 -35.20 -14.71 12.63
N GLU A 63 -36.05 -13.68 12.61
CA GLU A 63 -35.70 -12.33 13.10
C GLU A 63 -35.29 -12.32 14.57
N THR A 64 -35.99 -13.08 15.42
CA THR A 64 -35.67 -13.18 16.85
C THR A 64 -34.32 -13.82 17.09
N GLN A 65 -33.91 -14.77 16.25
CA GLN A 65 -32.62 -15.44 16.37
C GLN A 65 -31.45 -14.48 16.09
N ALA A 66 -31.68 -13.40 15.32
CA ALA A 66 -30.70 -12.34 15.10
C ALA A 66 -30.72 -11.27 16.21
N VAL A 67 -31.88 -10.96 16.80
CA VAL A 67 -32.00 -9.89 17.80
C VAL A 67 -31.65 -10.37 19.21
N LEU A 68 -32.07 -11.58 19.60
CA LEU A 68 -31.95 -12.06 20.97
C LEU A 68 -30.50 -12.14 21.47
N PRO A 69 -29.50 -12.58 20.67
CA PRO A 69 -28.10 -12.58 21.12
C PRO A 69 -27.54 -11.18 21.38
N LEU A 70 -28.14 -10.14 20.80
CA LEU A 70 -27.77 -8.75 21.05
C LEU A 70 -28.47 -8.18 22.28
N LEU A 71 -29.49 -8.85 22.81
CA LEU A 71 -30.18 -8.40 24.02
C LEU A 71 -29.34 -8.73 25.26
N GLU A 72 -29.01 -7.70 26.04
CA GLU A 72 -28.32 -7.85 27.31
C GLU A 72 -29.31 -8.06 28.47
N THR A 73 -30.47 -7.39 28.41
CA THR A 73 -31.55 -7.61 29.37
C THR A 73 -32.08 -9.04 29.32
N ASP A 74 -32.32 -9.65 30.48
CA ASP A 74 -32.93 -10.97 30.52
C ASP A 74 -34.37 -10.93 30.01
N ILE A 75 -34.62 -11.67 28.93
CA ILE A 75 -35.95 -11.79 28.32
C ILE A 75 -36.98 -12.40 29.27
N ALA A 76 -36.57 -13.27 30.19
CA ALA A 76 -37.46 -13.86 31.19
C ALA A 76 -37.93 -12.82 32.20
N GLU A 77 -37.06 -11.89 32.61
CA GLU A 77 -37.42 -10.76 33.47
C GLU A 77 -38.39 -9.82 32.75
N LEU A 78 -38.14 -9.49 31.49
CA LEU A 78 -39.05 -8.69 30.66
C LEU A 78 -40.42 -9.35 30.51
N ALA A 79 -40.46 -10.66 30.23
CA ALA A 79 -41.70 -11.41 30.10
C ALA A 79 -42.48 -11.45 31.42
N LEU A 80 -41.80 -11.66 32.55
CA LEU A 80 -42.43 -11.64 33.87
C LEU A 80 -42.97 -10.25 34.22
N ALA A 81 -42.22 -9.19 33.93
CA ALA A 81 -42.66 -7.81 34.13
C ALA A 81 -43.88 -7.47 33.26
N CYS A 82 -43.94 -7.98 32.02
CA CYS A 82 -45.11 -7.88 31.16
C CYS A 82 -46.36 -8.47 31.84
N THR A 83 -46.28 -9.66 32.46
CA THR A 83 -47.45 -10.25 33.16
C THR A 83 -47.97 -9.43 34.34
N ARG A 84 -47.14 -8.52 34.86
CA ARG A 84 -47.45 -7.66 36.02
C ARG A 84 -47.79 -6.22 35.63
N GLY A 85 -47.73 -5.88 34.33
CA GLY A 85 -47.88 -4.51 33.85
C GLY A 85 -46.73 -3.58 34.26
N ALA A 86 -45.56 -4.13 34.59
CA ALA A 86 -44.40 -3.41 35.12
C ALA A 86 -43.20 -3.37 34.14
N VAL A 87 -43.43 -3.60 32.84
CA VAL A 87 -42.36 -3.73 31.85
C VAL A 87 -41.45 -2.49 31.75
N LEU A 88 -41.99 -1.31 32.06
CA LEU A 88 -41.22 -0.05 32.08
C LEU A 88 -40.22 0.06 33.24
N GLU A 89 -40.31 -0.82 34.24
CA GLU A 89 -39.40 -0.86 35.38
C GLU A 89 -38.10 -1.65 35.07
N ILE A 90 -38.10 -2.42 33.98
CA ILE A 90 -36.94 -3.21 33.55
C ILE A 90 -36.26 -2.48 32.38
N PRO A 91 -34.96 -2.13 32.48
CA PRO A 91 -34.27 -1.47 31.39
C PRO A 91 -34.07 -2.43 30.20
N LEU A 92 -34.37 -1.96 28.98
CA LEU A 92 -34.07 -2.68 27.75
C LEU A 92 -32.68 -2.26 27.23
N VAL A 93 -31.69 -3.13 27.39
CA VAL A 93 -30.29 -2.89 27.00
C VAL A 93 -29.92 -3.83 25.86
N VAL A 94 -29.41 -3.26 24.78
CA VAL A 94 -28.96 -3.97 23.58
C VAL A 94 -27.46 -3.72 23.42
N ARG A 95 -26.69 -4.79 23.25
CA ARG A 95 -25.24 -4.73 23.01
C ARG A 95 -24.95 -4.02 21.70
N PRO A 96 -23.88 -3.18 21.63
CA PRO A 96 -23.45 -2.53 20.39
C PRO A 96 -22.66 -3.52 19.51
N GLN A 97 -23.32 -4.61 19.13
CA GLN A 97 -22.78 -5.70 18.34
C GLN A 97 -23.70 -5.97 17.14
N ALA A 98 -23.25 -6.84 16.25
CA ALA A 98 -24.02 -7.31 15.13
C ALA A 98 -24.24 -8.82 15.19
N ALA A 99 -25.35 -9.27 14.63
CA ALA A 99 -25.69 -10.67 14.53
C ALA A 99 -26.26 -11.00 13.15
N LEU A 100 -25.94 -12.19 12.64
CA LEU A 100 -26.44 -12.69 11.38
C LEU A 100 -26.86 -14.15 11.50
N THR A 101 -28.10 -14.44 11.12
CA THR A 101 -28.72 -15.75 11.17
C THR A 101 -28.88 -16.34 9.77
N ILE A 102 -28.40 -17.56 9.58
CA ILE A 102 -28.55 -18.35 8.35
C ILE A 102 -29.40 -19.58 8.68
N VAL A 103 -30.39 -19.88 7.83
CA VAL A 103 -31.26 -21.04 8.00
C VAL A 103 -30.86 -22.14 7.02
N ALA A 104 -30.67 -23.35 7.52
CA ALA A 104 -30.59 -24.58 6.74
C ALA A 104 -31.99 -25.18 6.58
N ALA A 105 -32.37 -25.46 5.33
CA ALA A 105 -33.68 -25.95 4.96
C ALA A 105 -33.59 -27.35 4.35
N ALA A 106 -34.65 -28.13 4.53
CA ALA A 106 -34.83 -29.39 3.85
C ALA A 106 -35.18 -29.18 2.36
N GLU A 107 -34.80 -30.14 1.54
CA GLU A 107 -35.22 -30.21 0.14
C GLU A 107 -36.75 -30.16 0.05
N GLY A 108 -37.27 -29.43 -0.94
CA GLY A 108 -38.71 -29.29 -1.17
C GLY A 108 -39.42 -28.25 -0.28
N TYR A 109 -38.72 -27.60 0.66
CA TYR A 109 -39.24 -26.43 1.37
C TYR A 109 -39.47 -25.25 0.40
N PRO A 110 -40.57 -24.47 0.53
CA PRO A 110 -41.60 -24.50 1.57
C PRO A 110 -42.80 -25.41 1.29
N VAL A 111 -42.84 -26.10 0.15
CA VAL A 111 -44.04 -26.79 -0.33
C VAL A 111 -44.18 -28.19 0.28
N ARG A 112 -43.16 -29.04 0.13
CA ARG A 112 -43.16 -30.43 0.63
C ARG A 112 -41.75 -30.84 1.09
N PRO A 113 -41.37 -30.51 2.33
CA PRO A 113 -40.08 -30.87 2.90
C PRO A 113 -39.82 -32.38 2.93
N VAL A 114 -38.60 -32.79 2.59
CA VAL A 114 -38.10 -34.16 2.80
C VAL A 114 -37.59 -34.32 4.23
N VAL A 115 -38.10 -35.33 4.94
CA VAL A 115 -37.77 -35.62 6.36
C VAL A 115 -37.00 -36.93 6.50
N GLY A 116 -36.42 -37.17 7.68
CA GLY A 116 -35.70 -38.38 8.06
C GLY A 116 -34.21 -38.41 7.70
N ALA A 117 -33.68 -37.33 7.11
CA ALA A 117 -32.24 -37.23 6.84
C ALA A 117 -31.45 -36.99 8.13
N VAL A 118 -30.36 -37.74 8.32
CA VAL A 118 -29.47 -37.58 9.48
C VAL A 118 -28.69 -36.27 9.38
N ILE A 119 -28.68 -35.49 10.47
CA ILE A 119 -27.90 -34.26 10.56
C ILE A 119 -26.50 -34.60 11.08
N SER A 120 -25.49 -34.38 10.24
CA SER A 120 -24.09 -34.44 10.61
C SER A 120 -23.61 -33.06 11.00
N ASP A 121 -22.99 -32.95 12.18
CA ASP A 121 -22.34 -31.74 12.68
C ASP A 121 -20.92 -32.08 13.10
N SER A 122 -19.93 -31.61 12.33
CA SER A 122 -18.50 -31.81 12.63
C SER A 122 -17.88 -30.66 13.43
N GLY A 123 -18.69 -29.69 13.85
CA GLY A 123 -18.27 -28.69 14.82
C GLY A 123 -18.31 -29.28 16.23
N GLU A 124 -17.39 -28.87 17.10
CA GLU A 124 -17.51 -29.15 18.53
C GLU A 124 -18.88 -28.62 19.00
N ALA A 125 -19.64 -29.46 19.71
CA ALA A 125 -20.77 -29.00 20.49
C ALA A 125 -20.18 -28.04 21.53
N SER A 126 -20.31 -26.73 21.32
CA SER A 126 -19.64 -25.76 22.17
C SER A 126 -20.10 -25.94 23.61
N ASP A 127 -19.24 -26.47 24.46
CA ASP A 127 -19.28 -26.21 25.90
C ASP A 127 -19.21 -24.68 26.05
N ALA A 128 -20.34 -24.02 26.29
CA ALA A 128 -20.57 -22.70 26.89
C ALA A 128 -19.59 -21.50 26.67
N ALA A 129 -18.56 -21.60 25.84
CA ALA A 129 -17.37 -20.75 25.86
C ALA A 129 -17.03 -20.11 24.50
N ASP A 130 -17.50 -20.66 23.36
CA ASP A 130 -17.52 -19.91 22.10
C ASP A 130 -18.91 -19.31 21.87
N THR A 131 -19.17 -18.22 22.58
CA THR A 131 -20.45 -17.47 22.60
C THR A 131 -20.79 -16.80 21.26
N ARG A 132 -19.91 -16.91 20.26
CA ARG A 132 -20.01 -16.16 19.01
C ARG A 132 -20.85 -16.85 17.95
N ALA A 133 -21.11 -18.15 18.03
CA ALA A 133 -21.95 -18.86 17.07
C ALA A 133 -22.99 -19.75 17.77
N VAL A 134 -24.28 -19.42 17.65
CA VAL A 134 -25.36 -20.14 18.32
C VAL A 134 -26.16 -20.97 17.31
N ARG A 135 -26.32 -22.26 17.60
CA ARG A 135 -27.18 -23.17 16.83
C ARG A 135 -28.57 -23.25 17.45
N PHE A 136 -29.58 -23.12 16.60
CA PHE A 136 -30.99 -23.28 16.97
C PHE A 136 -31.62 -24.38 16.11
N ASP A 137 -32.03 -25.47 16.75
CA ASP A 137 -32.75 -26.55 16.08
C ASP A 137 -34.25 -26.23 16.07
N ALA A 138 -34.85 -26.26 14.86
CA ALA A 138 -36.23 -25.85 14.65
C ALA A 138 -37.13 -27.03 14.26
N ALA A 139 -36.71 -27.82 13.27
CA ALA A 139 -37.40 -29.03 12.84
C ALA A 139 -36.41 -30.20 12.81
N VAL A 140 -35.92 -30.54 14.00
CA VAL A 140 -35.06 -31.69 14.28
C VAL A 140 -35.81 -32.58 15.27
N ASP A 141 -35.86 -33.89 15.01
CA ASP A 141 -36.48 -34.85 15.93
C ASP A 141 -35.52 -35.26 17.07
N ASP A 142 -36.03 -36.03 18.03
CA ASP A 142 -35.27 -36.49 19.21
C ASP A 142 -34.05 -37.35 18.83
N ASP A 143 -34.06 -37.96 17.65
CA ASP A 143 -32.96 -38.77 17.11
C ASP A 143 -31.95 -37.93 16.31
N GLY A 144 -32.14 -36.61 16.23
CA GLY A 144 -31.24 -35.68 15.52
C GLY A 144 -31.43 -35.65 14.00
N ASN A 145 -32.58 -36.11 13.49
CA ASN A 145 -32.88 -36.11 12.06
C ASN A 145 -33.77 -34.94 11.66
N VAL A 146 -33.77 -34.64 10.36
CA VAL A 146 -34.64 -33.64 9.75
C VAL A 146 -36.11 -34.02 9.96
N ALA A 147 -36.86 -33.21 10.69
CA ALA A 147 -38.28 -33.43 10.97
C ALA A 147 -39.21 -32.47 10.21
N GLY A 148 -38.67 -31.52 9.45
CA GLY A 148 -39.48 -30.56 8.72
C GLY A 148 -38.68 -29.63 7.80
N GLY A 149 -39.32 -28.52 7.44
CA GLY A 149 -38.86 -27.60 6.40
C GLY A 149 -37.66 -26.73 6.76
N ARG A 150 -37.81 -25.90 7.79
CA ARG A 150 -36.71 -25.12 8.39
C ARG A 150 -36.07 -26.00 9.44
N VAL A 151 -34.92 -26.58 9.12
CA VAL A 151 -34.31 -27.62 9.94
C VAL A 151 -33.63 -27.00 11.14
N LEU A 152 -32.70 -26.09 10.89
CA LEU A 152 -31.93 -25.40 11.93
C LEU A 152 -31.44 -24.04 11.44
N ALA A 153 -31.03 -23.21 12.37
CA ALA A 153 -30.42 -21.92 12.11
C ALA A 153 -29.10 -21.77 12.87
N ILE A 154 -28.16 -21.05 12.26
CA ILE A 154 -26.91 -20.63 12.89
C ILE A 154 -26.90 -19.11 12.95
N THR A 155 -26.71 -18.56 14.15
CA THR A 155 -26.51 -17.13 14.36
C THR A 155 -25.07 -16.85 14.77
N GLY A 156 -24.33 -16.12 13.94
CA GLY A 156 -23.05 -15.55 14.31
C GLY A 156 -23.23 -14.18 14.98
N VAL A 157 -22.40 -13.87 15.98
CA VAL A 157 -22.36 -12.59 16.70
C VAL A 157 -20.94 -12.05 16.67
N GLY A 158 -20.79 -10.79 16.26
CA GLY A 158 -19.50 -10.12 16.12
C GLY A 158 -19.60 -8.62 16.39
N SER A 159 -18.45 -7.94 16.36
CA SER A 159 -18.34 -6.48 16.47
C SER A 159 -18.92 -5.76 15.23
N SER A 160 -18.99 -6.45 14.09
CA SER A 160 -19.54 -5.93 12.83
C SER A 160 -20.42 -6.96 12.12
N LEU A 161 -21.29 -6.51 11.20
CA LEU A 161 -22.10 -7.43 10.38
C LEU A 161 -21.24 -8.36 9.53
N SER A 162 -20.06 -7.93 9.09
CA SER A 162 -19.13 -8.77 8.33
C SER A 162 -18.59 -9.89 9.21
N GLU A 163 -18.12 -9.55 10.42
CA GLU A 163 -17.61 -10.55 11.36
C GLU A 163 -18.71 -11.55 11.75
N ALA A 164 -19.92 -11.05 12.09
CA ALA A 164 -21.06 -11.89 12.40
C ALA A 164 -21.45 -12.82 11.23
N ARG A 165 -21.33 -12.33 9.99
CA ARG A 165 -21.55 -13.12 8.77
C ARG A 165 -20.55 -14.26 8.67
N ASP A 166 -19.27 -13.95 8.78
CA ASP A 166 -18.18 -14.93 8.62
C ASP A 166 -18.32 -16.04 9.65
N ILE A 167 -18.54 -15.68 10.92
CA ILE A 167 -18.78 -16.62 12.01
C ILE A 167 -19.98 -17.54 11.72
N ALA A 168 -21.10 -16.97 11.24
CA ALA A 168 -22.29 -17.75 10.94
C ALA A 168 -22.06 -18.75 9.79
N TYR A 169 -21.42 -18.31 8.70
CA TYR A 169 -21.15 -19.15 7.53
C TYR A 169 -20.09 -20.21 7.81
N GLU A 170 -19.04 -19.90 8.57
CA GLU A 170 -18.01 -20.85 9.01
C GLU A 170 -18.62 -21.95 9.88
N ARG A 171 -19.52 -21.61 10.81
CA ARG A 171 -20.19 -22.60 11.65
C ARG A 171 -21.19 -23.46 10.85
N MET A 172 -21.97 -22.84 9.95
CA MET A 172 -22.89 -23.56 9.06
C MET A 172 -22.14 -24.48 8.08
N ALA A 173 -20.91 -24.14 7.70
CA ALA A 173 -20.09 -24.99 6.83
C ALA A 173 -19.77 -26.37 7.45
N LYS A 174 -19.86 -26.51 8.77
CA LYS A 174 -19.63 -27.77 9.51
C LYS A 174 -20.87 -28.65 9.67
N ILE A 175 -22.04 -28.19 9.23
CA ILE A 175 -23.32 -28.92 9.34
C ILE A 175 -23.79 -29.40 7.97
N ARG A 176 -24.21 -30.66 7.85
CA ARG A 176 -24.72 -31.25 6.60
C ARG A 176 -25.85 -32.23 6.87
N PHE A 177 -26.81 -32.28 5.96
CA PHE A 177 -27.78 -33.36 5.82
C PHE A 177 -28.17 -33.50 4.35
N GLN A 178 -28.74 -34.65 3.98
CA GLN A 178 -29.15 -34.91 2.61
C GLN A 178 -30.21 -33.90 2.15
N GLY A 179 -30.00 -33.27 0.99
CA GLY A 179 -30.92 -32.28 0.45
C GLY A 179 -30.87 -30.91 1.13
N MET A 180 -29.86 -30.63 1.97
CA MET A 180 -29.71 -29.35 2.65
C MET A 180 -29.61 -28.18 1.67
N GLN A 181 -30.45 -27.16 1.88
CA GLN A 181 -30.46 -25.91 1.14
C GLN A 181 -30.18 -24.74 2.08
N MET A 182 -29.35 -23.80 1.65
CA MET A 182 -29.10 -22.55 2.38
C MET A 182 -28.84 -21.40 1.42
N ARG A 183 -29.16 -20.18 1.85
CA ARG A 183 -28.80 -18.96 1.13
C ARG A 183 -27.39 -18.52 1.52
N ARG A 184 -26.59 -18.12 0.52
CA ARG A 184 -25.22 -17.61 0.70
C ARG A 184 -25.11 -16.08 0.64
N ASP A 185 -26.23 -15.43 0.43
CA ASP A 185 -26.37 -13.99 0.23
C ASP A 185 -27.09 -13.31 1.40
N ILE A 186 -27.17 -13.91 2.59
CA ILE A 186 -27.78 -13.21 3.73
C ILE A 186 -26.86 -12.03 4.10
N GLY A 187 -27.45 -10.83 4.22
CA GLY A 187 -26.71 -9.60 4.53
C GLY A 187 -25.86 -9.02 3.38
N TRP A 188 -25.89 -9.58 2.16
CA TRP A 188 -24.94 -9.18 1.10
C TRP A 188 -25.00 -7.70 0.69
N ARG A 189 -26.19 -7.08 0.76
CA ARG A 189 -26.39 -5.64 0.48
C ARG A 189 -26.02 -4.74 1.67
N ALA A 190 -25.94 -5.29 2.86
CA ALA A 190 -25.69 -4.53 4.09
C ALA A 190 -24.31 -3.87 4.08
N LEU A 191 -23.31 -4.54 3.51
CA LEU A 191 -21.95 -4.01 3.37
C LEU A 191 -21.93 -2.72 2.55
N GLY A 192 -22.59 -2.70 1.39
CA GLY A 192 -22.68 -1.49 0.57
C GLY A 192 -23.56 -0.40 1.18
N ALA A 193 -24.63 -0.78 1.89
CA ALA A 193 -25.52 0.17 2.56
C ALA A 193 -24.87 0.88 3.76
N GLN A 194 -23.78 0.34 4.31
CA GLN A 194 -22.99 0.97 5.37
C GLN A 194 -21.96 1.98 4.86
N LEU A 195 -21.65 1.99 3.55
CA LEU A 195 -20.72 2.94 2.95
C LEU A 195 -21.43 4.28 2.70
N ALA A 196 -21.20 5.25 3.60
CA ALA A 196 -21.83 6.57 3.53
C ALA A 196 -21.07 7.58 2.65
N SER A 197 -19.79 7.32 2.36
CA SER A 197 -18.93 8.18 1.55
C SER A 197 -17.76 7.39 0.96
N TYR A 198 -17.04 7.99 0.01
CA TYR A 198 -15.78 7.42 -0.49
C TYR A 198 -14.71 7.39 0.60
N ALA A 199 -14.71 8.36 1.51
CA ALA A 199 -13.90 8.33 2.73
C ALA A 199 -14.24 7.14 3.64
N ALA A 200 -15.51 6.73 3.72
CA ALA A 200 -15.90 5.51 4.43
C ALA A 200 -15.38 4.22 3.75
N ALA A 201 -14.95 4.31 2.48
CA ALA A 201 -14.22 3.25 1.80
C ALA A 201 -12.68 3.35 1.98
N GLY A 202 -12.22 4.32 2.77
CA GLY A 202 -10.81 4.52 3.12
C GLY A 202 -10.04 5.46 2.19
N VAL A 203 -10.71 6.37 1.46
CA VAL A 203 -10.04 7.35 0.60
C VAL A 203 -10.45 8.78 0.96
N ASP A 204 -9.49 9.58 1.42
CA ASP A 204 -9.70 10.97 1.83
C ASP A 204 -9.22 11.95 0.74
N ILE A 205 -10.18 12.49 -0.01
CA ILE A 205 -9.92 13.48 -1.08
C ILE A 205 -9.48 14.84 -0.48
N ASP A 206 -9.93 15.17 0.73
CA ASP A 206 -9.60 16.44 1.37
C ASP A 206 -8.14 16.43 1.83
N GLU A 207 -7.63 15.29 2.30
CA GLU A 207 -6.22 15.11 2.66
C GLU A 207 -5.29 15.22 1.45
N GLY A 208 -5.68 14.66 0.29
CA GLY A 208 -4.97 14.88 -0.97
C GLY A 208 -4.92 16.35 -1.37
N SER A 209 -6.02 17.09 -1.19
CA SER A 209 -6.08 18.53 -1.47
C SER A 209 -5.18 19.35 -0.54
N ARG A 210 -5.04 18.92 0.73
CA ARG A 210 -4.14 19.53 1.72
C ARG A 210 -2.67 19.34 1.31
N ALA A 211 -2.27 18.13 0.93
CA ALA A 211 -0.92 17.84 0.45
C ALA A 211 -0.50 18.76 -0.69
N VAL A 212 -1.37 18.92 -1.70
CA VAL A 212 -1.14 19.82 -2.83
C VAL A 212 -0.94 21.27 -2.40
N ALA A 213 -1.74 21.75 -1.43
CA ALA A 213 -1.62 23.13 -0.95
C ALA A 213 -0.30 23.39 -0.22
N GLU A 214 0.19 22.42 0.56
CA GLU A 214 1.43 22.53 1.34
C GLU A 214 2.67 22.47 0.47
N MET A 215 2.69 21.60 -0.54
CA MET A 215 3.86 21.43 -1.41
C MET A 215 3.96 22.48 -2.53
N LYS A 216 2.90 23.22 -2.82
CA LYS A 216 2.82 24.15 -3.96
C LYS A 216 4.00 25.13 -4.03
N ALA A 217 4.38 25.74 -2.91
CA ALA A 217 5.47 26.71 -2.87
C ALA A 217 6.84 26.07 -3.18
N SER A 218 7.08 24.85 -2.69
CA SER A 218 8.30 24.09 -2.99
C SER A 218 8.40 23.78 -4.48
N VAL A 219 7.30 23.36 -5.10
CA VAL A 219 7.25 23.05 -6.55
C VAL A 219 7.44 24.30 -7.40
N GLU A 220 6.72 25.40 -7.11
CA GLU A 220 6.85 26.67 -7.85
C GLU A 220 8.28 27.24 -7.77
N ALA A 221 8.99 27.00 -6.67
CA ALA A 221 10.39 27.39 -6.51
C ALA A 221 11.39 26.58 -7.36
N THR A 222 10.93 25.58 -8.12
CA THR A 222 11.72 24.88 -9.16
C THR A 222 11.48 25.44 -10.56
N HIS A 223 10.46 26.28 -10.75
CA HIS A 223 10.07 26.74 -12.08
C HIS A 223 10.99 27.83 -12.59
N ASP A 224 11.44 27.68 -13.83
CA ASP A 224 12.18 28.67 -14.59
C ASP A 224 11.32 29.23 -15.75
N ASN A 225 11.94 29.95 -16.68
CA ASN A 225 11.25 30.46 -17.88
C ASN A 225 10.78 29.36 -18.85
N GLY A 226 11.17 28.10 -18.61
CA GLY A 226 10.73 26.93 -19.36
C GLY A 226 9.31 26.51 -18.98
N VAL A 227 8.85 26.75 -17.76
CA VAL A 227 7.51 26.35 -17.31
C VAL A 227 6.45 27.37 -17.76
N LEU A 228 5.51 26.95 -18.60
CA LEU A 228 4.40 27.78 -19.10
C LEU A 228 3.13 27.63 -18.26
N LYS A 229 2.91 26.44 -17.70
CA LYS A 229 1.84 26.11 -16.75
C LYS A 229 2.34 25.02 -15.80
N GLY A 230 2.19 25.23 -14.50
CA GLY A 230 2.66 24.30 -13.46
C GLY A 230 1.53 23.58 -12.71
N VAL A 231 1.74 23.36 -11.42
CA VAL A 231 0.85 22.63 -10.51
C VAL A 231 -0.55 23.26 -10.44
N GLY A 232 -1.59 22.43 -10.48
CA GLY A 232 -2.99 22.84 -10.50
C GLY A 232 -3.58 23.05 -11.90
N SER A 233 -2.79 22.84 -12.96
CA SER A 233 -3.29 22.65 -14.32
C SER A 233 -3.53 21.16 -14.61
N PHE A 234 -4.39 20.82 -15.58
CA PHE A 234 -4.65 19.41 -15.98
C PHE A 234 -3.38 18.63 -16.41
N GLY A 235 -2.29 19.34 -16.69
CA GLY A 235 -0.97 18.79 -16.95
C GLY A 235 0.02 19.94 -17.09
N GLY A 236 1.22 19.77 -16.52
CA GLY A 236 2.26 20.79 -16.63
C GLY A 236 2.72 20.98 -18.08
N VAL A 237 3.03 22.22 -18.44
CA VAL A 237 3.42 22.60 -19.81
C VAL A 237 4.82 23.20 -19.78
N PHE A 238 5.75 22.56 -20.46
CA PHE A 238 7.13 23.01 -20.60
C PHE A 238 7.39 23.51 -22.04
N SER A 239 8.11 24.62 -22.16
CA SER A 239 8.44 25.26 -23.43
C SER A 239 9.52 24.48 -24.18
N ALA A 240 9.21 24.02 -25.39
CA ALA A 240 10.18 23.39 -26.27
C ALA A 240 11.17 24.37 -26.91
N LYS A 241 11.08 25.68 -26.64
CA LYS A 241 11.88 26.70 -27.34
C LYS A 241 13.39 26.46 -27.19
N ALA A 242 13.87 26.21 -25.98
CA ALA A 242 15.30 25.94 -25.76
C ALA A 242 15.78 24.69 -26.52
N ILE A 243 14.91 23.68 -26.65
CA ILE A 243 15.21 22.45 -27.41
C ILE A 243 15.35 22.78 -28.90
N THR A 244 14.54 23.70 -29.44
CA THR A 244 14.64 24.11 -30.85
C THR A 244 15.88 24.94 -31.20
N GLU A 245 16.66 25.35 -30.19
CA GLU A 245 17.93 26.08 -30.37
C GLU A 245 19.15 25.14 -30.48
N LEU A 246 18.95 23.83 -30.22
CA LEU A 246 19.95 22.76 -30.41
C LEU A 246 20.00 22.29 -31.87
N ASP A 247 21.10 21.63 -32.27
CA ASP A 247 21.35 21.21 -33.66
C ASP A 247 20.59 19.91 -34.02
N ASP A 248 20.79 18.84 -33.25
CA ASP A 248 20.06 17.57 -33.40
C ASP A 248 19.66 17.04 -32.00
N PRO A 249 18.69 17.71 -31.35
CA PRO A 249 18.27 17.37 -30.01
C PRO A 249 17.58 16.00 -29.96
N VAL A 250 17.91 15.23 -28.93
CA VAL A 250 17.23 14.00 -28.55
C VAL A 250 16.72 14.09 -27.12
N LEU A 251 15.56 13.49 -26.87
CA LEU A 251 15.00 13.38 -25.51
C LEU A 251 15.42 12.05 -24.90
N VAL A 252 15.85 12.11 -23.65
CA VAL A 252 16.22 10.94 -22.85
C VAL A 252 15.28 10.90 -21.66
N ALA A 253 14.70 9.73 -21.37
CA ALA A 253 13.75 9.57 -20.29
C ALA A 253 14.20 8.42 -19.38
N SER A 254 14.06 8.61 -18.06
CA SER A 254 14.20 7.56 -17.05
C SER A 254 12.96 7.58 -16.17
N THR A 255 12.52 6.40 -15.74
CA THR A 255 11.51 6.27 -14.71
C THR A 255 11.90 5.18 -13.73
N ASP A 256 11.91 5.52 -12.46
CA ASP A 256 12.46 4.66 -11.43
C ASP A 256 11.69 4.80 -10.11
N GLY A 257 11.93 3.86 -9.23
CA GLY A 257 11.45 3.88 -7.85
C GLY A 257 12.62 3.98 -6.88
N VAL A 258 12.37 4.50 -5.68
CA VAL A 258 13.37 4.51 -4.59
C VAL A 258 13.63 3.10 -4.05
N GLY A 259 12.64 2.20 -4.20
CA GLY A 259 12.70 0.85 -3.65
C GLY A 259 12.55 0.82 -2.13
N THR A 260 13.03 -0.23 -1.48
CA THR A 260 12.73 -0.51 -0.06
C THR A 260 13.42 0.41 0.96
N LYS A 261 14.14 1.45 0.50
CA LYS A 261 14.62 2.54 1.36
C LYS A 261 13.46 3.39 1.90
N VAL A 262 12.35 3.51 1.17
CA VAL A 262 11.15 4.25 1.61
C VAL A 262 10.60 3.72 2.92
N GLU A 263 10.64 2.40 3.14
CA GLU A 263 10.19 1.80 4.39
C GLU A 263 11.08 2.24 5.56
N LEU A 264 12.40 2.28 5.37
CA LEU A 264 13.33 2.64 6.43
C LEU A 264 13.16 4.13 6.79
N ALA A 265 12.99 4.96 5.77
CA ALA A 265 12.70 6.38 5.91
C ALA A 265 11.39 6.62 6.68
N ALA A 266 10.32 5.90 6.31
CA ALA A 266 9.03 5.94 7.00
C ALA A 266 9.18 5.56 8.49
N ARG A 267 9.86 4.45 8.75
CA ARG A 267 10.06 3.90 10.10
C ARG A 267 10.85 4.85 11.01
N LEU A 268 11.76 5.65 10.45
CA LEU A 268 12.56 6.63 11.18
C LEU A 268 11.99 8.05 11.16
N GLY A 269 10.89 8.29 10.43
CA GLY A 269 10.32 9.63 10.25
C GLY A 269 11.23 10.58 9.44
N MET A 270 12.13 10.04 8.63
CA MET A 270 13.17 10.77 7.88
C MET A 270 12.92 10.66 6.37
N VAL A 271 11.80 11.21 5.90
CA VAL A 271 11.29 10.98 4.53
C VAL A 271 11.74 11.99 3.48
N ARG A 272 12.20 13.18 3.88
CA ARG A 272 12.66 14.21 2.93
C ARG A 272 13.78 13.70 2.01
N GLY A 273 14.71 12.91 2.55
CA GLY A 273 15.83 12.34 1.79
C GLY A 273 15.39 11.42 0.66
N VAL A 274 14.27 10.70 0.79
CA VAL A 274 13.79 9.82 -0.28
C VAL A 274 13.20 10.58 -1.47
N GLY A 275 12.79 11.83 -1.26
CA GLY A 275 12.45 12.74 -2.36
C GLY A 275 13.68 13.17 -3.17
N THR A 276 14.79 13.43 -2.48
CA THR A 276 16.07 13.71 -3.15
C THR A 276 16.63 12.47 -3.85
N ASP A 277 16.50 11.30 -3.22
CA ASP A 277 16.94 10.02 -3.77
C ASP A 277 16.36 9.74 -5.16
N ILE A 278 15.04 9.90 -5.32
CA ILE A 278 14.37 9.54 -6.58
C ILE A 278 14.78 10.48 -7.72
N VAL A 279 14.91 11.77 -7.44
CA VAL A 279 15.32 12.76 -8.45
C VAL A 279 16.76 12.50 -8.87
N ASN A 280 17.67 12.32 -7.91
CA ASN A 280 19.08 12.09 -8.21
C ASN A 280 19.30 10.77 -8.96
N HIS A 281 18.57 9.71 -8.59
CA HIS A 281 18.60 8.45 -9.33
C HIS A 281 18.26 8.65 -10.81
N CYS A 282 17.13 9.32 -11.11
CA CYS A 282 16.73 9.56 -12.50
C CYS A 282 17.67 10.52 -13.23
N ILE A 283 18.26 11.51 -12.54
CA ILE A 283 19.28 12.38 -13.11
C ILE A 283 20.47 11.56 -13.57
N ASP A 284 20.99 10.68 -12.72
CA ASP A 284 22.20 9.92 -13.01
C ASP A 284 21.96 8.90 -14.14
N ASP A 285 20.75 8.35 -14.24
CA ASP A 285 20.35 7.46 -15.34
C ASP A 285 20.20 8.15 -16.71
N VAL A 286 19.81 9.41 -16.76
CA VAL A 286 19.87 10.16 -18.03
C VAL A 286 21.27 10.73 -18.29
N LEU A 287 22.03 11.01 -17.23
CA LEU A 287 23.39 11.53 -17.33
C LEU A 287 24.33 10.54 -18.02
N VAL A 288 24.11 9.23 -17.85
CA VAL A 288 24.91 8.21 -18.57
C VAL A 288 24.75 8.27 -20.09
N GLN A 289 23.73 8.96 -20.59
CA GLN A 289 23.53 9.28 -22.01
C GLN A 289 24.05 10.68 -22.39
N SER A 290 24.76 11.35 -21.47
CA SER A 290 25.15 12.77 -21.53
C SER A 290 23.96 13.75 -21.60
N ALA A 291 22.78 13.36 -21.12
CA ALA A 291 21.63 14.26 -21.12
C ALA A 291 21.67 15.27 -19.97
N ARG A 292 21.09 16.45 -20.20
CA ARG A 292 20.80 17.46 -19.18
C ARG A 292 19.32 17.41 -18.80
N PRO A 293 18.97 17.39 -17.50
CA PRO A 293 17.59 17.38 -17.04
C PRO A 293 16.76 18.59 -17.55
N LEU A 294 15.50 18.37 -17.93
CA LEU A 294 14.55 19.42 -18.27
C LEU A 294 13.47 19.55 -17.18
N PHE A 295 12.75 18.45 -16.95
CA PHE A 295 11.69 18.41 -15.96
C PHE A 295 11.49 17.01 -15.38
N PHE A 296 10.89 16.98 -14.21
CA PHE A 296 10.59 15.78 -13.43
C PHE A 296 9.09 15.69 -13.15
N LEU A 297 8.58 14.46 -13.09
CA LEU A 297 7.23 14.11 -12.68
C LEU A 297 7.29 13.06 -11.57
N ASP A 298 6.42 13.16 -10.57
CA ASP A 298 6.36 12.20 -9.47
C ASP A 298 5.00 11.48 -9.38
N TYR A 299 5.03 10.27 -8.82
CA TYR A 299 3.85 9.52 -8.41
C TYR A 299 4.10 8.96 -7.02
N ILE A 300 3.30 9.38 -6.06
CA ILE A 300 3.37 8.92 -4.66
C ILE A 300 2.11 8.13 -4.37
N ALA A 301 2.26 6.92 -3.85
CA ALA A 301 1.12 6.11 -3.45
C ALA A 301 1.28 5.55 -2.05
N ALA A 302 0.20 5.53 -1.28
CA ALA A 302 0.20 5.09 0.11
C ALA A 302 -1.07 4.31 0.46
N SER A 303 -1.02 3.55 1.57
CA SER A 303 -2.20 2.86 2.12
C SER A 303 -3.24 3.86 2.65
N VAL A 304 -2.76 4.87 3.39
CA VAL A 304 -3.50 6.04 3.86
C VAL A 304 -2.60 7.24 3.60
N LEU A 305 -3.15 8.32 3.03
CA LEU A 305 -2.35 9.51 2.74
C LEU A 305 -2.09 10.30 4.02
N ASP A 306 -0.85 10.72 4.20
CA ASP A 306 -0.43 11.68 5.22
C ASP A 306 0.17 12.87 4.48
N ALA A 307 -0.54 14.00 4.45
CA ALA A 307 -0.10 15.15 3.68
C ALA A 307 1.18 15.79 4.23
N ASP A 308 1.51 15.65 5.52
CA ASP A 308 2.77 16.17 6.08
C ASP A 308 3.95 15.34 5.54
N LEU A 309 3.79 14.01 5.51
CA LEU A 309 4.77 13.08 4.93
C LEU A 309 4.98 13.38 3.44
N VAL A 310 3.87 13.50 2.69
CA VAL A 310 3.91 13.80 1.24
C VAL A 310 4.60 15.15 0.99
N ALA A 311 4.27 16.19 1.76
CA ALA A 311 4.86 17.52 1.62
C ALA A 311 6.38 17.50 1.89
N GLU A 312 6.86 16.72 2.86
CA GLU A 312 8.29 16.56 3.11
C GLU A 312 9.02 15.82 1.99
N VAL A 313 8.43 14.73 1.47
CA VAL A 313 8.99 14.00 0.31
C VAL A 313 9.07 14.92 -0.91
N VAL A 314 7.99 15.60 -1.26
CA VAL A 314 7.94 16.50 -2.42
C VAL A 314 8.87 17.69 -2.25
N SER A 315 9.04 18.20 -1.03
CA SER A 315 10.03 19.24 -0.76
C SER A 315 11.47 18.75 -1.01
N GLY A 316 11.78 17.50 -0.66
CA GLY A 316 13.06 16.87 -1.00
C GLY A 316 13.28 16.68 -2.51
N MET A 317 12.22 16.35 -3.26
CA MET A 317 12.26 16.30 -4.73
C MET A 317 12.50 17.68 -5.33
N ALA A 318 11.80 18.70 -4.83
CA ALA A 318 11.91 20.07 -5.29
C ALA A 318 13.31 20.64 -5.05
N ASP A 319 13.92 20.36 -3.89
CA ASP A 319 15.28 20.77 -3.59
C ASP A 319 16.29 20.14 -4.56
N ALA A 320 16.14 18.85 -4.87
CA ALA A 320 16.99 18.15 -5.85
C ALA A 320 16.79 18.67 -7.27
N CYS A 321 15.54 18.90 -7.69
CA CYS A 321 15.22 19.47 -9.01
C CYS A 321 15.85 20.87 -9.16
N ARG A 322 15.74 21.71 -8.13
CA ARG A 322 16.34 23.04 -8.11
C ARG A 322 17.86 22.98 -8.20
N ALA A 323 18.50 22.08 -7.46
CA ALA A 323 19.94 21.88 -7.53
C ALA A 323 20.38 21.45 -8.93
N ALA A 324 19.60 20.60 -9.60
CA ALA A 324 19.88 20.10 -10.95
C ALA A 324 19.46 21.06 -12.07
N GLY A 325 18.84 22.20 -11.75
CA GLY A 325 18.34 23.15 -12.75
C GLY A 325 17.17 22.62 -13.58
N CYS A 326 16.37 21.69 -13.05
CA CYS A 326 15.16 21.18 -13.72
C CYS A 326 13.88 21.52 -12.96
N ALA A 327 12.75 21.51 -13.67
CA ALA A 327 11.46 21.83 -13.10
C ALA A 327 10.74 20.57 -12.57
N LEU A 328 10.22 20.63 -11.35
CA LEU A 328 9.21 19.69 -10.90
C LEU A 328 7.87 20.12 -11.53
N LEU A 329 7.47 19.42 -12.59
CA LEU A 329 6.45 19.88 -13.53
C LEU A 329 5.03 19.49 -13.08
N GLY A 330 4.91 18.39 -12.35
CA GLY A 330 3.66 17.89 -11.80
C GLY A 330 3.83 16.49 -11.22
N GLY A 331 2.81 16.04 -10.51
CA GLY A 331 2.80 14.70 -9.95
C GLY A 331 1.39 14.26 -9.59
N GLU A 332 1.28 13.05 -9.07
CA GLU A 332 0.01 12.45 -8.65
C GLU A 332 0.16 11.76 -7.29
N THR A 333 -0.88 11.87 -6.47
CA THR A 333 -0.93 11.25 -5.14
C THR A 333 -2.10 10.28 -5.07
N ALA A 334 -1.84 9.02 -4.72
CA ALA A 334 -2.86 7.97 -4.68
C ALA A 334 -2.98 7.33 -3.30
N GLU A 335 -4.18 7.38 -2.73
CA GLU A 335 -4.54 6.61 -1.53
C GLU A 335 -5.22 5.31 -1.95
N MET A 336 -4.59 4.18 -1.63
CA MET A 336 -5.02 2.84 -2.07
C MET A 336 -5.03 1.84 -0.91
N PRO A 337 -5.98 1.98 0.04
CA PRO A 337 -6.16 1.00 1.11
C PRO A 337 -6.47 -0.37 0.51
N GLY A 338 -5.79 -1.41 0.99
CA GLY A 338 -5.91 -2.78 0.48
C GLY A 338 -4.98 -3.14 -0.69
N VAL A 339 -4.30 -2.16 -1.30
CA VAL A 339 -3.15 -2.40 -2.19
C VAL A 339 -1.85 -2.31 -1.40
N TYR A 340 -1.66 -1.23 -0.65
CA TYR A 340 -0.49 -1.03 0.22
C TYR A 340 -0.75 -1.48 1.65
N GLN A 341 0.29 -2.04 2.28
CA GLN A 341 0.25 -2.37 3.72
C GLN A 341 0.08 -1.08 4.56
N PRO A 342 -0.63 -1.14 5.71
CA PRO A 342 -0.78 0.01 6.58
C PRO A 342 0.57 0.67 6.93
N GLY A 343 0.64 1.99 6.78
CA GLY A 343 1.86 2.78 7.03
C GLY A 343 2.94 2.70 5.95
N SER A 344 2.71 1.95 4.87
CA SER A 344 3.63 1.90 3.71
C SER A 344 3.24 2.93 2.66
N PHE A 345 4.27 3.50 2.02
CA PHE A 345 4.14 4.31 0.82
C PHE A 345 5.23 3.93 -0.20
N ASP A 346 5.02 4.34 -1.44
CA ASP A 346 5.92 4.12 -2.56
C ASP A 346 6.05 5.41 -3.37
N ILE A 347 7.20 5.58 -4.02
CA ILE A 347 7.55 6.74 -4.83
C ILE A 347 8.06 6.23 -6.18
N ALA A 348 7.45 6.72 -7.25
CA ALA A 348 7.98 6.63 -8.59
C ALA A 348 8.28 8.05 -9.12
N GLY A 349 9.41 8.16 -9.82
CA GLY A 349 9.83 9.38 -10.50
C GLY A 349 9.96 9.15 -11.99
N THR A 350 9.74 10.19 -12.78
CA THR A 350 10.04 10.21 -14.21
C THR A 350 10.76 11.50 -14.55
N LEU A 351 11.98 11.39 -15.08
CA LEU A 351 12.76 12.52 -15.54
C LEU A 351 12.85 12.54 -17.06
N ILE A 352 12.62 13.71 -17.65
CA ILE A 352 12.88 13.97 -19.06
C ILE A 352 14.08 14.90 -19.15
N GLY A 353 15.12 14.47 -19.87
CA GLY A 353 16.30 15.24 -20.21
C GLY A 353 16.46 15.42 -21.71
N VAL A 354 17.43 16.24 -22.09
CA VAL A 354 17.80 16.50 -23.49
C VAL A 354 19.30 16.33 -23.69
N ALA A 355 19.69 15.79 -24.83
CA ALA A 355 21.08 15.72 -25.27
C ALA A 355 21.21 16.13 -26.74
N GLU A 356 22.40 16.55 -27.15
CA GLU A 356 22.75 16.59 -28.57
C GLU A 356 23.07 15.17 -29.04
N ARG A 357 22.52 14.73 -30.17
CA ARG A 357 22.78 13.37 -30.68
C ARG A 357 24.28 13.08 -30.83
N ALA A 358 25.03 14.08 -31.27
CA ALA A 358 26.47 13.98 -31.45
C ALA A 358 27.25 13.84 -30.13
N GLN A 359 26.62 14.04 -28.97
CA GLN A 359 27.23 13.94 -27.64
C GLN A 359 26.82 12.68 -26.86
N LEU A 360 25.89 11.89 -27.39
CA LEU A 360 25.42 10.66 -26.74
C LEU A 360 26.59 9.71 -26.40
N LEU A 361 26.43 9.06 -25.25
CA LEU A 361 27.29 8.00 -24.74
C LEU A 361 26.53 6.66 -24.79
N PRO A 362 27.22 5.51 -24.85
CA PRO A 362 28.65 5.35 -25.05
C PRO A 362 29.10 5.79 -26.45
N ARG A 363 30.34 6.28 -26.55
CA ARG A 363 30.97 6.62 -27.82
C ARG A 363 31.34 5.33 -28.58
N PRO A 364 31.30 5.33 -29.92
CA PRO A 364 31.68 4.15 -30.72
C PRO A 364 33.14 3.70 -30.58
N ASN A 365 33.99 4.50 -29.94
CA ASN A 365 35.42 4.25 -29.75
C ASN A 365 35.79 3.78 -28.33
N VAL A 366 34.82 3.31 -27.54
CA VAL A 366 35.10 2.50 -26.33
C VAL A 366 35.81 1.23 -26.79
N ALA A 367 36.97 0.93 -26.22
CA ALA A 367 37.79 -0.21 -26.64
C ALA A 367 38.69 -0.76 -25.53
N SER A 368 39.26 -1.94 -25.76
CA SER A 368 40.35 -2.49 -24.94
C SER A 368 41.49 -1.47 -24.80
N GLY A 369 42.01 -1.32 -23.57
CA GLY A 369 43.02 -0.32 -23.21
C GLY A 369 42.46 0.94 -22.57
N ASP A 370 41.16 1.20 -22.67
CA ASP A 370 40.50 2.28 -21.92
C ASP A 370 40.52 2.01 -20.42
N VAL A 371 40.56 3.08 -19.63
CA VAL A 371 40.65 3.02 -18.17
C VAL A 371 39.28 3.21 -17.52
N LEU A 372 39.08 2.58 -16.37
CA LEU A 372 37.85 2.69 -15.58
C LEU A 372 38.12 3.54 -14.35
N ILE A 373 37.44 4.66 -14.23
CA ILE A 373 37.53 5.59 -13.09
C ILE A 373 36.24 5.44 -12.28
N GLY A 374 36.35 4.93 -11.06
CA GLY A 374 35.23 4.88 -10.12
C GLY A 374 35.10 6.18 -9.35
N VAL A 375 33.89 6.71 -9.27
CA VAL A 375 33.54 7.92 -8.50
C VAL A 375 32.80 7.50 -7.22
N ALA A 376 33.18 8.10 -6.10
CA ALA A 376 32.65 7.74 -4.78
C ALA A 376 31.11 7.81 -4.72
N SER A 377 30.48 6.83 -4.04
CA SER A 377 29.08 6.91 -3.61
C SER A 377 28.96 7.55 -2.23
N SER A 378 27.79 8.11 -1.92
CA SER A 378 27.46 8.64 -0.59
C SER A 378 27.03 7.54 0.40
N GLY A 379 26.85 6.30 -0.09
CA GLY A 379 26.34 5.17 0.68
C GLY A 379 25.74 4.11 -0.25
N PRO A 380 24.76 3.32 0.21
CA PRO A 380 24.07 2.33 -0.63
C PRO A 380 23.15 2.95 -1.69
N HIS A 381 23.00 4.27 -1.67
CA HIS A 381 22.11 5.04 -2.53
C HIS A 381 20.65 4.60 -2.38
N THR A 382 20.06 3.94 -3.38
CA THR A 382 18.67 3.43 -3.35
C THR A 382 18.57 1.92 -3.56
N ASN A 383 19.69 1.18 -3.49
CA ASN A 383 19.73 -0.23 -3.85
C ASN A 383 20.19 -1.12 -2.68
N GLY A 384 19.76 -2.39 -2.68
CA GLY A 384 20.13 -3.37 -1.66
C GLY A 384 19.42 -3.22 -0.30
N TYR A 385 18.48 -2.28 -0.15
CA TYR A 385 17.84 -1.97 1.13
C TYR A 385 17.05 -3.12 1.75
N THR A 386 16.51 -4.04 0.95
CA THR A 386 15.86 -5.24 1.49
C THR A 386 16.87 -6.09 2.25
N MET A 387 18.08 -6.25 1.72
CA MET A 387 19.16 -6.97 2.39
C MET A 387 19.66 -6.18 3.61
N LEU A 388 19.92 -4.88 3.46
CA LEU A 388 20.43 -4.03 4.55
C LEU A 388 19.45 -3.99 5.73
N ARG A 389 18.15 -3.86 5.47
CA ARG A 389 17.09 -3.94 6.51
C ARG A 389 17.13 -5.26 7.25
N ASN A 390 17.32 -6.39 6.55
CA ASN A 390 17.38 -7.70 7.17
C ASN A 390 18.65 -7.88 8.03
N ILE A 391 19.80 -7.44 7.53
CA ILE A 391 21.09 -7.50 8.26
C ILE A 391 21.01 -6.66 9.53
N PHE A 392 20.53 -5.42 9.41
CA PHE A 392 20.53 -4.44 10.49
C PHE A 392 19.27 -4.45 11.38
N ASN A 393 18.34 -5.39 11.17
CA ASN A 393 17.08 -5.45 11.92
C ASN A 393 17.27 -5.56 13.45
N TRP A 394 18.42 -6.03 13.89
CA TRP A 394 18.76 -6.29 15.30
C TRP A 394 19.67 -5.21 15.91
N ILE A 395 20.10 -4.22 15.11
CA ILE A 395 20.96 -3.13 15.56
C ILE A 395 20.10 -1.87 15.75
N PRO A 396 20.18 -1.18 16.90
CA PRO A 396 19.51 0.10 17.08
C PRO A 396 19.94 1.11 16.01
N MET A 397 18.98 1.81 15.40
CA MET A 397 19.26 2.75 14.29
C MET A 397 19.98 4.03 14.76
N ASP A 398 19.92 4.33 16.05
CA ASP A 398 20.64 5.40 16.73
C ASP A 398 22.07 5.00 17.19
N ALA A 399 22.44 3.72 17.01
CA ALA A 399 23.80 3.28 17.27
C ALA A 399 24.78 3.86 16.25
N THR A 400 26.00 4.15 16.69
CA THR A 400 27.11 4.57 15.82
C THR A 400 28.19 3.47 15.87
N PRO A 401 28.18 2.52 14.91
CA PRO A 401 29.18 1.46 14.85
C PRO A 401 30.61 2.01 14.69
N ASP A 402 31.60 1.18 15.01
CA ASP A 402 33.01 1.58 14.88
C ASP A 402 33.34 2.04 13.45
N GLY A 403 33.99 3.20 13.33
CA GLY A 403 34.35 3.81 12.05
C GLY A 403 33.26 4.68 11.41
N PHE A 404 32.07 4.77 12.00
CA PHE A 404 31.02 5.67 11.53
C PHE A 404 31.18 7.05 12.16
N ASP A 405 30.82 8.09 11.42
CA ASP A 405 30.80 9.49 11.87
C ASP A 405 29.43 9.93 12.40
N ARG A 406 28.38 9.14 12.12
CA ARG A 406 26.98 9.39 12.50
C ARG A 406 26.21 8.09 12.71
N PRO A 407 24.99 8.15 13.27
CA PRO A 407 24.18 6.96 13.50
C PRO A 407 23.94 6.11 12.26
N LEU A 408 23.72 4.80 12.47
CA LEU A 408 23.47 3.83 11.40
C LEU A 408 22.25 4.22 10.55
N GLY A 409 21.17 4.68 11.19
CA GLY A 409 19.96 5.13 10.51
C GLY A 409 20.23 6.30 9.58
N GLU A 410 20.96 7.32 10.04
CA GLU A 410 21.36 8.47 9.21
C GLU A 410 22.30 8.06 8.08
N THR A 411 23.25 7.16 8.34
CA THR A 411 24.17 6.64 7.32
C THR A 411 23.44 5.86 6.22
N LEU A 412 22.45 5.04 6.60
CA LEU A 412 21.60 4.31 5.67
C LEU A 412 20.63 5.24 4.93
N LEU A 413 20.26 6.38 5.48
CA LEU A 413 19.35 7.33 4.85
C LEU A 413 20.05 8.51 4.18
N GLU A 414 21.38 8.46 4.05
CA GLU A 414 22.12 9.43 3.26
C GLU A 414 21.55 9.50 1.84
N PRO A 415 21.23 10.71 1.33
CA PRO A 415 20.68 10.85 -0.01
C PRO A 415 21.60 10.29 -1.10
N HIS A 416 20.99 9.76 -2.15
CA HIS A 416 21.63 9.34 -3.38
C HIS A 416 22.42 10.53 -3.93
N ARG A 417 23.71 10.34 -4.15
CA ARG A 417 24.58 11.39 -4.70
C ARG A 417 24.22 11.65 -6.16
N SER A 418 23.83 12.88 -6.52
CA SER A 418 23.79 13.28 -7.92
C SER A 418 25.21 13.50 -8.46
N TYR A 419 25.47 12.98 -9.66
CA TYR A 419 26.72 13.13 -10.39
C TYR A 419 26.68 14.20 -11.49
N LEU A 420 25.55 14.91 -11.65
CA LEU A 420 25.35 15.90 -12.71
C LEU A 420 26.43 16.98 -12.70
N ASP A 421 26.52 17.73 -11.61
CA ASP A 421 27.52 18.80 -11.46
C ASP A 421 28.93 18.23 -11.27
N VAL A 422 29.03 17.08 -10.59
CA VAL A 422 30.30 16.37 -10.33
C VAL A 422 31.02 16.01 -11.64
N LEU A 423 30.27 15.68 -12.69
CA LEU A 423 30.81 15.24 -13.98
C LEU A 423 30.67 16.26 -15.11
N ASP A 424 30.14 17.45 -14.84
CA ASP A 424 29.87 18.46 -15.88
C ASP A 424 31.16 18.86 -16.63
N ALA A 425 32.22 19.18 -15.90
CA ALA A 425 33.51 19.53 -16.47
C ALA A 425 34.18 18.37 -17.23
N ALA A 426 34.08 17.15 -16.69
CA ALA A 426 34.61 15.94 -17.33
C ALA A 426 33.90 15.66 -18.66
N LEU A 427 32.57 15.75 -18.70
CA LEU A 427 31.77 15.59 -19.91
C LEU A 427 32.08 16.70 -20.93
N GLY A 428 32.23 17.95 -20.47
CA GLY A 428 32.57 19.10 -21.31
C GLY A 428 33.94 19.02 -21.99
N SER A 429 34.87 18.20 -21.46
CA SER A 429 36.19 17.95 -22.08
C SER A 429 36.11 17.18 -23.40
N GLY A 430 35.06 16.37 -23.59
CA GLY A 430 34.93 15.44 -24.72
C GLY A 430 35.76 14.15 -24.60
N SER A 431 36.54 13.97 -23.53
CA SER A 431 37.38 12.78 -23.31
C SER A 431 36.63 11.60 -22.68
N VAL A 432 35.43 11.82 -22.15
CA VAL A 432 34.57 10.75 -21.60
C VAL A 432 33.97 9.94 -22.75
N LYS A 433 34.24 8.63 -22.74
CA LYS A 433 33.75 7.68 -23.74
C LYS A 433 32.49 6.95 -23.32
N ALA A 434 32.31 6.69 -22.03
CA ALA A 434 31.09 6.09 -21.50
C ALA A 434 30.97 6.38 -20.00
N LEU A 435 29.75 6.25 -19.49
CA LEU A 435 29.42 6.32 -18.07
C LEU A 435 28.58 5.09 -17.70
N ALA A 436 28.77 4.55 -16.50
CA ALA A 436 27.90 3.52 -15.95
C ALA A 436 27.48 3.89 -14.53
N HIS A 437 26.18 4.15 -14.35
CA HIS A 437 25.56 4.39 -13.05
C HIS A 437 25.41 3.05 -12.32
N ILE A 438 25.95 2.96 -11.10
CA ILE A 438 26.05 1.70 -10.36
C ILE A 438 24.87 1.57 -9.40
N THR A 439 23.82 0.91 -9.87
CA THR A 439 22.55 0.72 -9.16
C THR A 439 22.32 -0.75 -8.79
N GLY A 440 21.09 -1.26 -8.92
CA GLY A 440 20.77 -2.68 -8.72
C GLY A 440 21.58 -3.56 -9.67
N GLY A 441 22.13 -4.66 -9.14
CA GLY A 441 23.05 -5.52 -9.90
C GLY A 441 24.52 -5.05 -9.86
N GLY A 442 24.79 -3.89 -9.25
CA GLY A 442 26.13 -3.40 -8.93
C GLY A 442 27.06 -3.28 -10.14
N LEU A 443 28.37 -3.37 -9.92
CA LEU A 443 29.35 -3.33 -11.02
C LEU A 443 29.11 -4.45 -12.06
N PRO A 444 28.85 -5.71 -11.67
CA PRO A 444 28.71 -6.82 -12.61
C PRO A 444 27.57 -6.67 -13.63
N GLU A 445 26.43 -6.06 -13.27
CA GLU A 445 25.28 -5.97 -14.18
C GLU A 445 25.14 -4.60 -14.87
N ASN A 446 25.70 -3.53 -14.30
CA ASN A 446 25.56 -2.19 -14.87
C ASN A 446 26.67 -1.87 -15.88
N LEU A 447 27.91 -2.27 -15.61
CA LEU A 447 29.04 -1.94 -16.48
C LEU A 447 28.94 -2.58 -17.88
N PRO A 448 28.51 -3.85 -18.06
CA PRO A 448 28.36 -4.47 -19.39
C PRO A 448 27.41 -3.71 -20.33
N ARG A 449 26.46 -2.94 -19.80
CA ARG A 449 25.46 -2.23 -20.60
C ARG A 449 26.07 -1.14 -21.50
N VAL A 450 27.30 -0.71 -21.19
CA VAL A 450 28.02 0.32 -21.97
C VAL A 450 29.25 -0.22 -22.70
N LEU A 451 29.51 -1.53 -22.63
CA LEU A 451 30.66 -2.16 -23.28
C LEU A 451 30.31 -2.64 -24.70
N PRO A 452 31.27 -2.56 -25.64
CA PRO A 452 31.23 -3.35 -26.86
C PRO A 452 31.18 -4.86 -26.57
N PRO A 453 30.64 -5.69 -27.48
CA PRO A 453 30.47 -7.12 -27.27
C PRO A 453 31.79 -7.91 -27.16
N ASP A 454 32.91 -7.34 -27.61
CA ASP A 454 34.24 -7.93 -27.66
C ASP A 454 35.19 -7.37 -26.57
N VAL A 455 34.65 -6.65 -25.58
CA VAL A 455 35.42 -5.99 -24.53
C VAL A 455 34.91 -6.40 -23.15
N ASP A 456 35.81 -6.86 -22.28
CA ASP A 456 35.54 -7.11 -20.87
C ASP A 456 36.02 -5.94 -20.00
N ALA A 457 35.45 -5.80 -18.82
CA ALA A 457 35.93 -4.90 -17.77
C ALA A 457 36.65 -5.68 -16.66
N ASP A 458 37.96 -5.50 -16.55
CA ASP A 458 38.76 -6.04 -15.45
C ASP A 458 38.81 -5.03 -14.30
N ILE A 459 38.07 -5.31 -13.24
CA ILE A 459 38.01 -4.51 -12.02
C ILE A 459 39.03 -5.04 -11.01
N THR A 460 39.89 -4.16 -10.50
CA THR A 460 40.88 -4.49 -9.48
C THR A 460 40.31 -4.22 -8.09
N LEU A 461 39.94 -5.26 -7.35
CA LEU A 461 39.43 -5.10 -5.99
C LEU A 461 40.52 -4.56 -5.06
N GLY A 462 40.13 -3.64 -4.17
CA GLY A 462 41.07 -2.96 -3.25
C GLY A 462 41.78 -1.75 -3.85
N SER A 463 41.43 -1.35 -5.08
CA SER A 463 41.93 -0.11 -5.71
C SER A 463 41.27 1.18 -5.17
N TRP A 464 40.18 1.06 -4.42
CA TRP A 464 39.55 2.14 -3.66
C TRP A 464 39.28 1.71 -2.21
N PRO A 465 39.14 2.66 -1.27
CA PRO A 465 38.74 2.35 0.09
C PRO A 465 37.24 1.99 0.12
N VAL A 466 36.93 0.78 0.59
CA VAL A 466 35.54 0.37 0.83
C VAL A 466 35.00 1.14 2.05
N PRO A 467 33.89 1.89 1.94
CA PRO A 467 33.36 2.66 3.07
C PRO A 467 33.00 1.81 4.30
N PRO A 468 33.07 2.37 5.53
CA PRO A 468 32.83 1.62 6.79
C PRO A 468 31.51 0.84 6.81
N LEU A 469 30.43 1.39 6.26
CA LEU A 469 29.15 0.70 6.16
C LEU A 469 29.25 -0.64 5.41
N PHE A 470 29.94 -0.65 4.28
CA PHE A 470 30.10 -1.86 3.47
C PHE A 470 31.11 -2.84 4.09
N GLN A 471 32.08 -2.34 4.86
CA GLN A 471 32.95 -3.19 5.68
C GLN A 471 32.14 -3.92 6.76
N LEU A 472 31.28 -3.19 7.48
CA LEU A 472 30.39 -3.77 8.48
C LEU A 472 29.43 -4.79 7.85
N VAL A 473 28.85 -4.50 6.68
CA VAL A 473 28.03 -5.48 5.94
C VAL A 473 28.83 -6.74 5.68
N ARG A 474 30.05 -6.63 5.15
CA ARG A 474 30.95 -7.77 4.89
C ARG A 474 31.21 -8.60 6.15
N GLU A 475 31.46 -7.95 7.28
CA GLU A 475 31.70 -8.62 8.57
C GLU A 475 30.46 -9.37 9.07
N LEU A 476 29.27 -8.79 8.89
CA LEU A 476 28.00 -9.38 9.28
C LEU A 476 27.49 -10.46 8.32
N THR A 477 28.06 -10.56 7.11
CA THR A 477 27.67 -11.55 6.09
C THR A 477 28.84 -12.46 5.66
N PRO A 478 29.47 -13.22 6.56
CA PRO A 478 30.67 -14.01 6.26
C PRO A 478 30.44 -15.16 5.26
N LEU A 479 29.19 -15.51 4.98
CA LEU A 479 28.81 -16.54 4.01
C LEU A 479 28.59 -15.98 2.59
N MET A 480 28.49 -14.66 2.43
CA MET A 480 28.33 -14.05 1.11
C MET A 480 29.69 -13.96 0.41
N SER A 481 29.73 -14.35 -0.87
CA SER A 481 30.91 -14.13 -1.70
C SER A 481 31.08 -12.64 -1.99
N ASN A 482 32.32 -12.24 -2.32
CA ASN A 482 32.55 -10.89 -2.83
C ASN A 482 31.70 -10.62 -4.07
N GLU A 483 31.57 -11.59 -4.98
CA GLU A 483 30.76 -11.45 -6.18
C GLU A 483 29.31 -11.07 -5.85
N GLU A 484 28.69 -11.73 -4.87
CA GLU A 484 27.31 -11.43 -4.46
C GLU A 484 27.17 -10.04 -3.82
N LEU A 485 28.14 -9.63 -3.00
CA LEU A 485 28.15 -8.29 -2.40
C LEU A 485 28.27 -7.19 -3.46
N TYR A 486 29.20 -7.36 -4.41
CA TYR A 486 29.44 -6.43 -5.50
C TYR A 486 28.33 -6.40 -6.56
N ARG A 487 27.53 -7.47 -6.63
CA ARG A 487 26.29 -7.52 -7.40
C ARG A 487 25.12 -6.85 -6.67
N THR A 488 25.11 -6.88 -5.34
CA THR A 488 23.99 -6.35 -4.56
C THR A 488 24.15 -4.86 -4.23
N LEU A 489 25.38 -4.43 -3.95
CA LEU A 489 25.71 -3.09 -3.47
C LEU A 489 26.77 -2.46 -4.35
N ASN A 490 26.78 -1.13 -4.40
CA ASN A 490 27.75 -0.34 -5.15
C ASN A 490 29.18 -0.37 -4.52
N MET A 491 29.31 -0.87 -3.28
CA MET A 491 30.56 -1.06 -2.56
C MET A 491 31.46 0.20 -2.47
N GLY A 492 30.85 1.39 -2.55
CA GLY A 492 31.54 2.68 -2.49
C GLY A 492 31.74 3.40 -3.82
N ILE A 493 31.37 2.78 -4.95
CA ILE A 493 31.48 3.38 -6.29
C ILE A 493 30.08 3.58 -6.87
N GLY A 494 29.61 4.81 -6.99
CA GLY A 494 28.26 5.08 -7.51
C GLY A 494 28.22 5.34 -9.01
N MET A 495 29.34 5.76 -9.61
CA MET A 495 29.44 5.99 -11.05
C MET A 495 30.81 5.52 -11.55
N VAL A 496 30.85 4.95 -12.76
CA VAL A 496 32.10 4.61 -13.46
C VAL A 496 32.23 5.44 -14.71
N VAL A 497 33.35 6.14 -14.86
CA VAL A 497 33.73 6.91 -16.04
C VAL A 497 34.74 6.10 -16.86
N ILE A 498 34.51 5.99 -18.16
CA ILE A 498 35.41 5.31 -19.10
C ILE A 498 36.05 6.35 -20.02
N CYS A 499 37.38 6.37 -20.09
CA CYS A 499 38.14 7.24 -20.99
C CYS A 499 39.39 6.54 -21.53
N ALA A 500 40.07 7.15 -22.51
CA ALA A 500 41.36 6.65 -22.94
C ALA A 500 42.41 6.79 -21.83
N ALA A 501 43.41 5.91 -21.81
CA ALA A 501 44.50 5.96 -20.83
C ALA A 501 45.26 7.31 -20.86
N ASP A 502 45.43 7.91 -22.05
CA ASP A 502 46.10 9.20 -22.23
C ASP A 502 45.27 10.38 -21.69
N ASP A 503 43.95 10.21 -21.55
CA ASP A 503 43.02 11.20 -21.01
C ASP A 503 42.78 11.05 -19.49
N LEU A 504 43.40 10.06 -18.84
CA LEU A 504 43.13 9.74 -17.44
C LEU A 504 43.32 10.94 -16.51
N GLU A 505 44.45 11.64 -16.62
CA GLU A 505 44.78 12.78 -15.75
C GLU A 505 43.84 13.97 -16.01
N SER A 506 43.54 14.27 -17.28
CA SER A 506 42.65 15.38 -17.64
C SER A 506 41.21 15.13 -17.17
N VAL A 507 40.71 13.90 -17.29
CA VAL A 507 39.37 13.55 -16.80
C VAL A 507 39.34 13.59 -15.27
N THR A 508 40.25 12.88 -14.61
CA THR A 508 40.25 12.75 -13.14
C THR A 508 40.36 14.09 -12.41
N THR A 509 41.17 15.02 -12.94
CA THR A 509 41.36 16.35 -12.32
C THR A 509 40.16 17.29 -12.44
N THR A 510 39.19 16.96 -13.30
CA THR A 510 37.96 17.75 -13.49
C THR A 510 36.77 17.25 -12.67
N ILE A 511 36.89 16.09 -12.03
CA ILE A 511 35.83 15.50 -11.22
C ILE A 511 35.98 16.03 -9.78
N ASP A 512 34.97 16.76 -9.30
CA ASP A 512 34.95 17.33 -7.95
C ASP A 512 34.39 16.34 -6.91
N GLU A 513 34.98 15.14 -6.87
CA GLU A 513 34.63 14.05 -5.95
C GLU A 513 35.82 13.07 -5.87
N PRO A 514 36.01 12.29 -4.79
CA PRO A 514 37.04 11.27 -4.76
C PRO A 514 36.85 10.23 -5.87
N THR A 515 37.93 9.98 -6.60
CA THR A 515 37.99 9.06 -7.72
C THR A 515 39.17 8.11 -7.62
N TRP A 516 39.01 6.91 -8.15
CA TRP A 516 40.05 5.89 -8.22
C TRP A 516 40.08 5.23 -9.58
N VAL A 517 41.28 4.86 -10.06
CA VAL A 517 41.39 3.94 -11.20
C VAL A 517 41.03 2.55 -10.69
N ILE A 518 39.82 2.10 -10.99
CA ILE A 518 39.27 0.85 -10.48
C ILE A 518 39.56 -0.35 -11.39
N GLY A 519 40.07 -0.10 -12.60
CA GLY A 519 40.29 -1.15 -13.58
C GLY A 519 40.58 -0.62 -14.98
N ARG A 520 40.47 -1.52 -15.94
CA ARG A 520 40.63 -1.23 -17.37
C ARG A 520 39.75 -2.13 -18.23
N LEU A 521 39.51 -1.70 -19.45
CA LEU A 521 38.90 -2.52 -20.48
C LEU A 521 39.95 -3.42 -21.14
N VAL A 522 39.60 -4.67 -21.39
CA VAL A 522 40.46 -5.69 -22.03
C VAL A 522 39.69 -6.42 -23.12
N GLU A 523 40.37 -7.09 -24.04
CA GLU A 523 39.71 -7.96 -25.02
C GLU A 523 38.94 -9.08 -24.33
N GLY A 524 37.70 -9.34 -24.78
CA GLY A 524 36.79 -10.22 -24.08
C GLY A 524 35.47 -10.50 -24.81
N SER A 525 34.41 -10.63 -24.03
CA SER A 525 33.08 -11.09 -24.43
C SER A 525 31.94 -10.32 -23.75
N GLY A 526 32.19 -9.09 -23.30
CA GLY A 526 31.18 -8.24 -22.65
C GLY A 526 30.94 -8.55 -21.18
N GLN A 527 31.93 -9.07 -20.46
CA GLN A 527 31.82 -9.50 -19.05
C GLN A 527 32.59 -8.58 -18.10
N VAL A 528 32.18 -8.56 -16.83
CA VAL A 528 32.94 -7.94 -15.74
C VAL A 528 33.69 -9.01 -14.97
N ARG A 529 34.99 -8.80 -14.75
CA ARG A 529 35.83 -9.69 -13.94
C ARG A 529 36.31 -8.93 -12.71
N LEU A 530 35.98 -9.44 -11.53
CA LEU A 530 36.46 -8.91 -10.26
C LEU A 530 37.76 -9.63 -9.89
N GLN A 531 38.89 -8.93 -9.94
CA GLN A 531 40.25 -9.45 -9.71
C GLN A 531 40.80 -9.07 -8.34
#